data_AF-A0A7W0ZJK8-F1
#
_entry.id   AF-A0A7W0ZJK8-F1
#
_cell.length_a   1.000
_cell.length_b   1.000
_cell.length_c   1.000
_cell.angle_alpha   90.00
_cell.angle_beta   90.00
_cell.angle_gamma   90.00
#
_symmetry.space_group_name_H-M   'P 1'
#
loop_
_entity.id
_entity.type
_entity.pdbx_description
1 polymer ?
#
loop_
_entity_poly.entity_id
_entity_poly.type
_entity_poly.pdbx_seq_one_letter_code
_entity_poly.pdbx_strand_id
1 'polypeptide(L)' 'MDSKYRLIIVAAQRSKQLQRGARPRVDMELQKHKPTRIALEEVYQGKVDYKIIVKE' A
#
# COMPACT_ATOMS: atom_id res chain seq x y z
N MET A 1 5.46 1.63 11.52
CA MET A 1 4.51 0.50 11.47
C MET A 1 4.75 -0.36 12.69
N ASP A 2 3.99 -0.11 13.74
CA ASP A 2 4.01 -0.76 15.06
C ASP A 2 3.63 -2.25 15.05
N SER A 3 2.91 -2.72 14.01
CA SER A 3 2.45 -4.11 13.91
C SER A 3 2.67 -4.69 12.51
N LYS A 4 3.26 -5.90 12.44
CA LYS A 4 3.44 -6.65 11.19
C LYS A 4 2.11 -6.96 10.50
N TYR A 5 1.05 -7.20 11.27
CA TYR A 5 -0.29 -7.44 10.74
C TYR A 5 -0.85 -6.19 10.06
N ARG A 6 -0.63 -5.02 10.67
CA ARG A 6 -1.06 -3.73 10.10
C ARG A 6 -0.36 -3.46 8.77
N LEU A 7 0.93 -3.73 8.69
CA LEU A 7 1.71 -3.63 7.44
C LEU A 7 1.06 -4.47 6.32
N ILE A 8 0.75 -5.73 6.60
CA ILE A 8 0.14 -6.64 5.62
C ILE A 8 -1.24 -6.13 5.17
N ILE A 9 -2.10 -5.71 6.10
CA ILE A 9 -3.45 -5.23 5.78
C ILE A 9 -3.39 -3.96 4.92
N VAL A 10 -2.57 -2.98 5.30
CA VAL A 10 -2.43 -1.71 4.55
C VAL A 10 -1.84 -1.97 3.17
N ALA A 11 -0.79 -2.79 3.06
CA ALA A 11 -0.19 -3.14 1.78
C ALA A 11 -1.16 -3.93 0.88
N ALA A 12 -1.98 -4.83 1.44
CA ALA A 12 -2.98 -5.58 0.69
C ALA A 12 -4.09 -4.66 0.15
N GLN A 13 -4.61 -3.77 0.99
CA GLN A 13 -5.62 -2.78 0.58
C GLN A 13 -5.06 -1.84 -0.50
N ARG A 14 -3.81 -1.39 -0.36
CA ARG A 14 -3.17 -0.54 -1.34
C ARG A 14 -2.89 -1.26 -2.66
N SER A 15 -2.43 -2.52 -2.61
CA SER A 15 -2.26 -3.36 -3.79
C SER A 15 -3.56 -3.50 -4.59
N LYS A 16 -4.70 -3.67 -3.90
CA LYS A 16 -6.03 -3.70 -4.54
C LYS A 16 -6.38 -2.38 -5.25
N GLN A 17 -5.98 -1.24 -4.70
CA GLN A 17 -6.18 0.06 -5.36
C GLN A 17 -5.34 0.16 -6.65
N LEU A 18 -4.07 -0.25 -6.59
CA LEU A 18 -3.17 -0.25 -7.76
C LEU A 18 -3.70 -1.17 -8.87
N GLN A 19 -4.22 -2.34 -8.52
CA GLN A 19 -4.87 -3.25 -9.48
C GLN A 19 -6.12 -2.64 -10.14
N ARG A 20 -6.80 -1.72 -9.45
CA ARG A 20 -7.96 -0.98 -9.99
C ARG A 20 -7.55 0.24 -10.83
N GLY A 21 -6.26 0.42 -11.12
CA GLY A 21 -5.74 1.54 -11.90
C GLY A 21 -5.40 2.78 -11.08
N ALA A 22 -5.30 2.69 -9.75
CA ALA A 22 -4.78 3.79 -8.95
C ALA A 22 -3.32 4.09 -9.32
N ARG A 23 -2.96 5.37 -9.33
CA ARG A 23 -1.58 5.78 -9.61
C ARG A 23 -0.66 5.46 -8.42
N PRO A 24 0.56 4.97 -8.67
CA PRO A 24 1.56 4.77 -7.63
C PRO A 24 2.12 6.14 -7.20
N ARG A 25 2.48 6.25 -5.92
CA ARG A 25 3.08 7.44 -5.28
C ARG A 25 4.62 7.33 -5.19
N VAL A 26 5.16 6.22 -5.66
CA VAL A 26 6.60 5.93 -5.75
C VAL A 26 7.01 5.92 -7.21
N ASP A 27 8.28 6.26 -7.47
CA ASP A 27 8.92 6.20 -8.79
C ASP A 27 9.18 4.75 -9.21
N MET A 28 8.12 3.96 -9.27
CA MET A 28 8.13 2.60 -9.81
C MET A 28 7.05 2.46 -10.86
N GLU A 29 7.45 1.90 -11.99
CA GLU A 29 6.54 1.63 -13.10
C GLU A 29 5.65 0.42 -12.77
N LEU A 30 4.33 0.64 -12.78
CA LEU A 30 3.31 -0.41 -12.61
C LEU A 30 3.43 -1.57 -13.61
N GLN A 31 3.99 -1.31 -14.79
CA GLN A 31 4.18 -2.33 -15.83
C GLN A 31 5.38 -3.24 -15.53
N LYS A 32 6.37 -2.75 -14.77
CA LYS A 32 7.62 -3.48 -14.48
C LYS A 32 7.60 -4.20 -13.13
N HIS A 33 6.68 -3.83 -12.23
CA HIS A 33 6.62 -4.37 -10.89
C HIS A 33 5.22 -4.84 -10.49
N LYS A 34 5.16 -5.93 -9.72
CA LYS A 34 3.91 -6.42 -9.16
C LYS A 34 3.28 -5.35 -8.26
N PRO A 35 1.94 -5.15 -8.31
CA PRO A 35 1.24 -4.15 -7.48
C PRO A 35 1.53 -4.27 -5.98
N THR A 36 1.71 -5.50 -5.48
CA THR A 36 2.04 -5.75 -4.07
C THR A 36 3.41 -5.21 -3.68
N ARG A 37 4.40 -5.23 -4.59
CA ARG A 37 5.74 -4.68 -4.33
C ARG A 37 5.70 -3.15 -4.28
N ILE A 38 4.91 -2.55 -5.17
CA ILE A 38 4.67 -1.10 -5.17
C ILE A 38 3.97 -0.66 -3.89
N ALA A 39 2.91 -1.38 -3.49
CA ALA A 39 2.19 -1.09 -2.25
C ALA A 39 3.09 -1.21 -1.02
N LEU A 40 3.96 -2.22 -0.94
CA LEU A 40 4.91 -2.36 0.16
C LEU A 40 5.87 -1.17 0.24
N GLU A 41 6.48 -0.79 -0.88
CA GLU A 41 7.38 0.37 -0.94
C GLU A 41 6.68 1.68 -0.57
N GLU A 42 5.46 1.91 -1.05
CA GLU A 42 4.69 3.09 -0.66
C GLU A 42 4.44 3.12 0.85
N VAL A 43 4.18 1.96 1.46
CA VAL A 43 3.96 1.84 2.91
C VAL A 43 5.27 2.02 3.69
N TYR A 44 6.40 1.49 3.19
CA TYR A 44 7.73 1.68 3.78
C TYR A 44 8.20 3.14 3.71
N GLN A 45 7.96 3.83 2.59
CA GLN A 45 8.27 5.24 2.43
C GLN A 45 7.27 6.17 3.15
N GLY A 46 6.27 5.63 3.83
CA GLY A 46 5.25 6.43 4.53
C GLY A 46 4.35 7.24 3.59
N LYS A 47 4.30 6.89 2.31
CA LYS A 47 3.49 7.57 1.28
C LYS A 47 2.04 7.10 1.25
N VAL A 48 1.67 6.08 2.02
CA VAL A 48 0.29 5.61 2.17
C VAL A 48 -0.32 6.20 3.44
N ASP A 49 -1.32 7.05 3.25
CA ASP A 49 -2.12 7.59 4.34
C ASP A 49 -3.25 6.61 4.69
N TYR A 50 -3.36 6.22 5.95
CA TYR A 50 -4.40 5.30 6.42
C TYR A 50 -4.94 5.74 7.78
N LYS A 51 -6.26 5.65 7.93
CA LYS A 51 -6.95 5.89 9.21
C LYS A 51 -7.41 4.57 9.80
N ILE A 52 -7.17 4.40 11.09
CA ILE A 52 -7.65 3.24 11.85
C ILE A 52 -9.04 3.59 12.33
N ILE A 53 -10.06 2.99 11.73
CA ILE A 53 -11.42 3.06 12.24
C ILE A 53 -11.60 1.94 13.26
N VAL A 54 -11.49 2.28 14.54
CA VAL A 54 -11.91 1.38 15.62
C VAL A 54 -13.42 1.54 15.71
N LYS A 55 -14.19 0.48 15.41
CA LYS A 55 -15.61 0.44 15.75
C LYS A 55 -15.70 0.03 17.22
N GLU A 56 -16.19 0.95 18.06
CA GLU A 56 -16.80 0.62 19.36
C GLU A 56 -18.11 -0.15 19.17
#